data_AF-A0A9E3GVS4-F1
#
_entry.id   AF-A0A9E3GVS4-F1
#
_cell.length_a   1.000
_cell.length_b   1.000
_cell.length_c   1.000
_cell.angle_alpha   90.00
_cell.angle_beta   90.00
_cell.angle_gamma   90.00
#
_symmetry.space_group_name_H-M   'P 1'
#
loop_
_entity.id
_entity.type
_entity.pdbx_description
1 polymer ?
#
loop_
_entity_poly.entity_id
_entity_poly.type
_entity_poly.pdbx_seq_one_letter_code
_entity_poly.pdbx_strand_id
1 'polypeptide(L)'
;MYRDDPLDDEEELRAILGNEAVEALVGARDDLAGDPVEVALDTLRVLQGWVEDDAAGRWFHRPQGRLDDRTPVVALVDGEFDEVLDAARAWAAANG
;
A
#
# COMPACT_ATOMS: atom_id res chain seq x y z
N MET A 1 -20.72 3.67 14.51
CA MET A 1 -20.02 4.29 13.38
C MET A 1 -18.76 4.90 13.96
N TYR A 2 -17.65 4.17 13.87
CA TYR A 2 -16.34 4.72 14.21
C TYR A 2 -16.00 5.74 13.11
N ARG A 3 -15.44 6.88 13.50
CA ARG A 3 -15.02 7.94 12.59
C ARG A 3 -13.68 7.49 12.00
N ASP A 4 -13.59 7.39 10.67
CA ASP A 4 -12.32 7.49 9.95
C ASP A 4 -11.75 8.89 10.25
N ASP A 5 -11.03 9.04 11.36
CA ASP A 5 -10.12 10.16 11.53
C ASP A 5 -8.82 9.78 10.79
N PRO A 6 -8.33 10.58 9.84
CA PRO A 6 -7.19 10.23 8.98
C PRO A 6 -5.89 9.95 9.75
N LEU A 7 -5.84 10.32 11.03
CA LEU A 7 -4.74 9.99 11.93
C LEU A 7 -4.75 8.51 12.36
N ASP A 8 -5.93 7.89 12.52
CA ASP A 8 -6.04 6.48 12.90
C ASP A 8 -5.57 5.57 11.75
N ASP A 9 -5.94 5.89 10.50
CA ASP A 9 -5.50 5.15 9.31
C ASP A 9 -3.98 5.26 9.08
N GLU A 10 -3.38 6.44 9.30
CA GLU A 10 -1.94 6.63 9.16
C GLU A 10 -1.15 5.92 10.27
N GLU A 11 -1.65 5.92 11.51
CA GLU A 11 -1.05 5.14 12.61
C GLU A 11 -1.11 3.64 12.33
N GLU A 12 -2.23 3.12 11.83
CA GLU A 12 -2.35 1.73 11.40
C GLU A 12 -1.37 1.41 10.26
N LEU A 13 -1.30 2.27 9.24
CA LEU A 13 -0.37 2.13 8.13
C LEU A 13 1.09 2.10 8.62
N ARG A 14 1.44 2.94 9.59
CA ARG A 14 2.78 2.93 10.22
C ARG A 14 3.04 1.66 11.00
N ALA A 15 2.03 1.10 11.67
CA ALA A 15 2.18 -0.15 12.41
C ALA A 15 2.46 -1.34 11.47
N ILE A 16 1.84 -1.36 10.29
CA ILE A 16 1.94 -2.45 9.32
C ILE A 16 3.15 -2.29 8.37
N LEU A 17 3.33 -1.10 7.79
CA LEU A 17 4.36 -0.82 6.79
C LEU A 17 5.67 -0.30 7.42
N GLY A 18 5.62 0.22 8.64
CA GLY A 18 6.74 0.89 9.28
C GLY A 18 6.84 2.38 8.90
N ASN A 19 7.48 3.15 9.78
CA ASN A 19 7.54 4.61 9.68
C ASN A 19 8.22 5.11 8.40
N GLU A 20 9.33 4.49 7.99
CA GLU A 20 10.08 4.90 6.79
C GLU A 20 9.25 4.78 5.51
N ALA A 21 8.43 3.73 5.40
CA ALA A 21 7.57 3.54 4.23
C ALA A 21 6.45 4.59 4.18
N VAL A 22 5.83 4.89 5.32
CA VAL A 22 4.78 5.92 5.39
C VAL A 22 5.35 7.31 5.14
N GLU A 23 6.53 7.63 5.68
CA GLU A 23 7.22 8.89 5.39
C GLU A 23 7.55 9.04 3.89
N ALA A 24 7.92 7.95 3.21
CA ALA A 24 8.14 7.97 1.77
C ALA A 24 6.85 8.26 0.98
N LEU A 25 5.72 7.67 1.39
CA LEU A 25 4.41 7.91 0.77
C LEU A 25 3.92 9.34 1.00
N VAL A 26 4.02 9.85 2.23
CA VAL A 26 3.67 11.24 2.58
C VAL A 26 4.59 12.25 1.89
N GLY A 27 5.87 11.90 1.73
CA GLY A 27 6.87 12.72 1.04
C GLY A 27 6.90 12.55 -0.49
N ALA A 28 5.91 11.85 -1.06
CA ALA A 28 5.80 11.69 -2.49
C ALA A 28 5.50 13.03 -3.18
N ARG A 29 5.59 13.03 -4.52
CA ARG A 29 5.42 14.26 -5.29
C ARG A 29 3.98 14.77 -5.18
N ASP A 30 3.82 16.08 -5.01
CA ASP A 30 2.50 16.72 -4.92
C ASP A 30 1.74 16.76 -6.27
N ASP A 31 2.41 16.47 -7.39
CA ASP A 31 1.83 16.53 -8.74
C ASP A 31 1.28 15.18 -9.24
N LEU A 32 1.16 14.20 -8.34
CA LEU A 32 0.56 12.90 -8.63
C LEU A 32 -0.97 13.03 -8.82
N ALA A 33 -1.54 12.08 -9.56
CA ALA A 33 -2.97 12.07 -9.88
C ALA A 33 -3.88 11.70 -8.69
N GLY A 34 -3.30 11.38 -7.53
CA GLY A 34 -3.96 10.87 -6.33
C GLY A 34 -2.99 10.83 -5.16
N ASP A 35 -3.51 10.49 -3.97
CA ASP A 35 -2.72 10.41 -2.74
C ASP A 35 -2.14 8.99 -2.56
N PRO A 36 -0.81 8.82 -2.56
CA PRO A 36 -0.17 7.52 -2.35
C PRO A 36 -0.54 6.85 -1.02
N VAL A 37 -0.83 7.63 0.03
CA VAL A 37 -1.26 7.11 1.33
C VAL A 37 -2.65 6.49 1.23
N GLU A 38 -3.60 7.19 0.58
CA GLU A 38 -4.95 6.65 0.34
C GLU A 38 -4.90 5.36 -0.49
N VAL A 39 -4.08 5.33 -1.54
CA VAL A 39 -3.93 4.13 -2.38
C VAL A 39 -3.25 2.99 -1.61
N ALA A 40 -2.28 3.28 -0.73
CA ALA A 40 -1.68 2.27 0.13
C ALA A 40 -2.71 1.64 1.08
N LEU A 41 -3.58 2.45 1.67
CA LEU A 41 -4.68 1.97 2.53
C LEU A 41 -5.68 1.12 1.75
N ASP A 42 -6.09 1.55 0.56
CA ASP A 42 -6.97 0.76 -0.29
C ASP A 42 -6.33 -0.57 -0.72
N THR A 43 -5.03 -0.55 -1.00
CA THR A 43 -4.26 -1.76 -1.29
C THR A 43 -4.20 -2.69 -0.08
N LEU A 44 -3.97 -2.16 1.13
CA LEU A 44 -4.03 -2.95 2.37
C LEU A 44 -5.40 -3.59 2.57
N ARG A 45 -6.49 -2.83 2.38
CA ARG A 45 -7.87 -3.35 2.47
C ARG A 45 -8.11 -4.49 1.47
N VAL A 46 -7.57 -4.38 0.26
CA VAL A 46 -7.61 -5.47 -0.74
C VAL A 46 -6.89 -6.71 -0.23
N LEU A 47 -5.72 -6.58 0.42
CA LEU A 47 -4.92 -7.70 0.90
C LEU A 47 -5.47 -8.33 2.19
N GLN A 48 -5.88 -7.52 3.17
CA GLN A 48 -6.40 -7.95 4.47
C GLN A 48 -7.68 -8.79 4.36
N GLY A 49 -8.43 -8.64 3.27
CA GLY A 49 -9.55 -9.54 2.97
C GLY A 49 -9.15 -11.02 2.79
N TRP A 50 -7.85 -11.30 2.63
CA TRP A 50 -7.33 -12.61 2.25
C TRP A 50 -6.13 -13.06 3.08
N VAL A 51 -5.36 -12.14 3.66
CA VAL A 51 -4.15 -12.45 4.44
C VAL A 51 -4.03 -11.63 5.73
N GLU A 52 -3.19 -12.09 6.65
CA GLU A 52 -2.85 -11.36 7.88
C GLU A 52 -2.03 -10.09 7.59
N ASP A 53 -2.12 -9.08 8.46
CA ASP A 53 -1.42 -7.79 8.34
C ASP A 53 0.09 -7.94 8.13
N ASP A 54 0.69 -8.89 8.84
CA ASP A 54 2.09 -9.28 8.70
C ASP A 54 2.47 -9.69 7.27
N ALA A 55 1.58 -10.43 6.59
CA ALA A 55 1.79 -10.85 5.21
C ALA A 55 1.56 -9.69 4.24
N ALA A 56 0.56 -8.85 4.48
CA ALA A 56 0.30 -7.64 3.70
C ALA A 56 1.49 -6.67 3.79
N GLY A 57 1.98 -6.38 5.00
CA GLY A 57 3.16 -5.54 5.21
C GLY A 57 4.40 -6.09 4.52
N ARG A 58 4.65 -7.41 4.61
CA ARG A 58 5.75 -8.05 3.85
C ARG A 58 5.60 -7.88 2.33
N TRP A 59 4.39 -7.94 1.80
CA TRP A 59 4.16 -7.78 0.37
C TRP A 59 4.56 -6.38 -0.13
N PHE A 60 4.25 -5.33 0.64
CA PHE A 60 4.66 -3.95 0.35
C PHE A 60 6.18 -3.73 0.31
N HIS A 61 6.94 -4.55 1.04
CA HIS A 61 8.40 -4.48 1.11
C HIS A 61 9.12 -5.42 0.15
N ARG A 62 8.37 -6.22 -0.62
CA ARG A 62 8.95 -7.20 -1.55
C ARG A 62 8.81 -6.73 -3.00
N PRO A 63 9.85 -6.93 -3.82
CA PRO A 63 9.77 -6.80 -5.27
C PRO A 63 8.58 -7.59 -5.83
N GLN A 64 7.80 -6.94 -6.69
CA GLN A 64 6.70 -7.58 -7.41
C GLN A 64 7.05 -7.66 -8.89
N GLY A 65 7.00 -8.85 -9.47
CA GLY A 65 7.25 -9.02 -10.91
C GLY A 65 6.28 -8.25 -11.80
N ARG A 66 5.08 -7.92 -11.29
CA ARG A 66 4.09 -7.06 -11.97
C ARG A 66 4.42 -5.57 -11.91
N LEU A 67 5.34 -5.15 -11.03
CA LEU A 67 5.77 -3.76 -10.85
C LEU A 67 7.22 -3.57 -11.33
N ASP A 68 7.65 -4.33 -12.34
CA ASP A 68 9.02 -4.32 -12.86
C ASP A 68 10.09 -4.58 -11.78
N ASP A 69 9.81 -5.54 -10.88
CA ASP A 69 10.65 -5.88 -9.72
C ASP A 69 10.86 -4.72 -8.72
N ARG A 70 10.05 -3.65 -8.81
CA ARG A 70 9.97 -2.61 -7.78
C ARG A 70 9.11 -3.08 -6.60
N THR A 71 9.33 -2.45 -5.45
CA THR A 71 8.43 -2.63 -4.31
C THR A 71 7.15 -1.79 -4.52
N PRO A 72 6.01 -2.23 -3.98
CA PRO A 72 4.77 -1.44 -4.01
C PRO A 72 4.94 -0.03 -3.44
N VAL A 73 5.72 0.16 -2.38
CA VAL A 73 6.01 1.50 -1.84
C VAL A 73 6.67 2.40 -2.87
N VAL A 74 7.69 1.92 -3.59
CA VAL A 74 8.37 2.71 -4.63
C VAL A 74 7.42 3.02 -5.78
N ALA A 75 6.63 2.04 -6.23
CA ALA A 75 5.66 2.23 -7.30
C ALA A 75 4.59 3.29 -6.93
N LEU A 76 4.13 3.30 -5.68
CA LEU A 76 3.20 4.32 -5.18
C LEU A 76 3.83 5.72 -5.16
N VAL A 77 5.08 5.85 -4.71
CA VAL A 77 5.81 7.13 -4.74
C VAL A 77 6.01 7.65 -6.16
N ASP A 78 6.17 6.76 -7.14
CA ASP A 78 6.28 7.09 -8.57
C ASP A 78 4.92 7.41 -9.23
N GLY A 79 3.80 7.15 -8.55
CA GLY A 79 2.45 7.40 -9.06
C GLY A 79 1.80 6.23 -9.81
N GLU A 80 2.36 5.03 -9.74
CA GLU A 80 1.87 3.82 -10.42
C GLU A 80 0.71 3.16 -9.65
N PHE A 81 -0.33 3.94 -9.33
CA PHE A 81 -1.40 3.54 -8.41
C PHE A 81 -2.23 2.34 -8.91
N ASP A 82 -2.65 2.38 -10.18
CA ASP A 82 -3.48 1.33 -10.78
C ASP A 82 -2.71 -0.01 -10.84
N GLU A 83 -1.42 0.05 -11.17
CA GLU A 83 -0.55 -1.14 -11.24
C GLU A 83 -0.37 -1.78 -9.86
N VAL A 84 -0.21 -0.96 -8.80
CA VAL A 84 -0.11 -1.47 -7.43
C VAL A 84 -1.41 -2.16 -7.00
N LEU A 85 -2.57 -1.56 -7.29
CA LEU A 85 -3.87 -2.16 -6.99
C LEU A 85 -4.11 -3.45 -7.78
N ASP A 86 -3.76 -3.49 -9.06
CA ASP A 86 -3.87 -4.71 -9.87
C ASP A 86 -2.95 -5.82 -9.35
N ALA A 87 -1.71 -5.48 -9.02
CA ALA A 87 -0.75 -6.42 -8.42
C ALA A 87 -1.27 -7.00 -7.09
N ALA A 88 -1.86 -6.16 -6.23
CA ALA A 88 -2.45 -6.59 -4.96
C ALA A 88 -3.64 -7.52 -5.18
N ARG A 89 -4.56 -7.18 -6.09
CA ARG A 89 -5.70 -8.05 -6.44
C ARG A 89 -5.26 -9.39 -7.01
N ALA A 90 -4.27 -9.38 -7.89
CA ALA A 90 -3.71 -10.59 -8.48
C ALA A 90 -3.04 -11.49 -7.42
N TRP A 91 -2.33 -10.88 -6.47
CA TRP A 91 -1.71 -11.61 -5.37
C TRP A 91 -2.75 -12.17 -4.40
N ALA A 92 -3.75 -11.37 -4.02
CA ALA A 92 -4.87 -11.81 -3.19
C ALA A 92 -5.61 -12.99 -3.81
N ALA A 93 -5.95 -12.91 -5.11
CA ALA A 93 -6.60 -14.00 -5.83
C ALA A 93 -5.77 -15.29 -5.95
N ALA A 94 -4.44 -15.21 -5.79
CA ALA A 94 -3.54 -16.35 -5.81
C ALA A 94 -3.29 -16.97 -4.42
N ASN A 95 -3.61 -16.25 -3.33
CA ASN A 95 -3.35 -16.68 -1.95
C ASN A 95 -4.62 -16.87 -1.10
N GLY A 96 -5.79 -16.48 -1.61
CA GLY A 96 -7.12 -16.76 -1.06
C GLY A 96 -7.69 -18.09 -1.49
#